data_AF-A0A6G2D6Y9-F1
#
_entry.id   AF-A0A6G2D6Y9-F1
#
_cell.length_a   1.000
_cell.length_b   1.000
_cell.length_c   1.000
_cell.angle_alpha   90.00
_cell.angle_beta   90.00
_cell.angle_gamma   90.00
#
_symmetry.space_group_name_H-M   'P 1'
#
loop_
_entity.id
_entity.type
_entity.pdbx_description
1 polymer ?
#
loop_
_entity_poly.entity_id
_entity_poly.type
_entity_poly.pdbx_seq_one_letter_code
_entity_poly.pdbx_strand_id
1 'polypeptide(L)'
;SNDPYENFGGLLYGHAGVAWLFGEAYKLTGESIYKNGLELAVDKELVAYKVDSNNSLQYSQGHRLLPYLATGSAGLLLLINRNKEILSSK
;
A
#
# COMPACT_ATOMS: atom_id res chain seq x y z
N SER A 1 6.89 -15.27 -11.40
CA SER A 1 6.59 -16.54 -10.72
C SER A 1 5.57 -16.30 -9.59
N ASN A 2 5.16 -17.30 -8.80
CA ASN A 2 4.55 -17.06 -7.46
C ASN A 2 5.64 -17.03 -6.37
N ASP A 3 6.89 -16.84 -6.77
CA ASP A 3 8.03 -16.72 -5.89
C ASP A 3 7.84 -15.50 -4.97
N PRO A 4 7.80 -15.69 -3.64
CA PRO A 4 7.68 -14.58 -2.70
C PRO A 4 8.85 -13.59 -2.78
N TYR A 5 10.02 -14.01 -3.25
CA TYR A 5 11.20 -13.15 -3.41
C TYR A 5 11.16 -12.27 -4.67
N GLU A 6 10.21 -12.52 -5.57
CA GLU A 6 9.94 -11.66 -6.74
C GLU A 6 8.83 -10.63 -6.47
N ASN A 7 8.17 -10.69 -5.31
CA ASN A 7 7.09 -9.78 -4.95
C ASN A 7 7.63 -8.62 -4.10
N PHE A 8 7.41 -7.40 -4.57
CA PHE A 8 7.83 -6.16 -3.90
C PHE A 8 6.65 -5.22 -3.63
N GLY A 9 5.44 -5.76 -3.62
CA GLY A 9 4.19 -5.03 -3.56
C GLY A 9 3.20 -5.63 -2.58
N GLY A 10 2.17 -4.87 -2.25
CA GLY A 10 1.10 -5.29 -1.36
C GLY A 10 1.49 -5.34 0.11
N LEU A 11 0.58 -5.88 0.92
CA LEU A 11 0.61 -5.73 2.37
C LEU A 11 1.78 -6.45 3.05
N LEU A 12 2.20 -7.61 2.55
CA LEU A 12 3.22 -8.43 3.22
C LEU A 12 4.63 -8.23 2.67
N TYR A 13 4.78 -7.71 1.45
CA TYR A 13 6.06 -7.62 0.76
C TYR A 13 6.38 -6.24 0.18
N GLY A 14 5.42 -5.31 0.22
CA GLY A 14 5.56 -3.96 -0.33
C GLY A 14 5.54 -2.86 0.73
N HIS A 15 5.50 -1.63 0.24
CA HIS A 15 5.42 -0.44 1.08
C HIS A 15 4.07 -0.33 1.80
N ALA A 16 3.01 -1.01 1.32
CA ALA A 16 1.73 -1.05 2.02
C ALA A 16 1.82 -1.62 3.44
N GLY A 17 2.69 -2.61 3.69
CA GLY A 17 2.96 -3.12 5.03
C GLY A 17 3.67 -2.10 5.93
N VAL A 18 4.67 -1.42 5.37
CA VAL A 18 5.41 -0.35 6.06
C VAL A 18 4.49 0.84 6.37
N ALA A 19 3.63 1.20 5.43
CA ALA A 19 2.57 2.19 5.61
C ALA A 19 1.66 1.81 6.78
N TRP A 20 1.27 0.53 6.89
CA TRP A 20 0.45 0.05 7.99
C TRP A 20 1.13 0.27 9.34
N LEU A 21 2.40 -0.10 9.45
CA LEU A 21 3.20 0.11 10.66
C LEU A 21 3.20 1.58 11.07
N PHE A 22 3.45 2.49 10.12
CA PHE A 22 3.42 3.92 10.39
C PHE A 22 2.04 4.44 10.80
N GLY A 23 0.97 3.95 10.18
CA GLY A 23 -0.40 4.32 10.55
C GLY A 23 -0.75 3.90 11.97
N GLU A 24 -0.36 2.69 12.41
CA GLU A 24 -0.58 2.25 13.79
C GLU A 24 0.35 2.99 14.78
N ALA A 25 1.60 3.28 14.41
CA ALA A 25 2.51 4.09 15.23
C ALA A 25 1.98 5.51 15.45
N TYR A 26 1.41 6.14 14.41
CA TYR A 26 0.76 7.44 14.54
C TYR A 26 -0.46 7.39 15.46
N LYS A 27 -1.33 6.38 15.33
CA LYS A 27 -2.49 6.21 16.23
C LYS A 27 -2.09 6.04 17.69
N LEU A 28 -0.95 5.40 17.93
CA LEU A 28 -0.45 5.15 19.29
C LEU A 28 0.21 6.39 19.90
N THR A 29 0.95 7.17 19.11
CA THR A 29 1.84 8.22 19.63
C THR A 29 1.37 9.64 19.31
N GLY A 30 0.59 9.84 18.25
CA GLY A 30 0.24 11.15 17.72
C GLY A 30 1.38 11.89 17.02
N GLU A 31 2.57 11.29 16.91
CA GLU A 31 3.77 11.95 16.37
C GLU A 31 3.72 12.07 14.84
N SER A 32 3.82 13.30 14.34
CA SER A 32 3.61 13.62 12.92
C SER A 32 4.61 12.93 11.98
N ILE A 33 5.79 12.54 12.48
CA ILE A 33 6.77 11.76 11.70
C ILE A 33 6.18 10.45 11.18
N TYR A 34 5.30 9.80 11.95
CA TYR A 34 4.65 8.56 11.53
C TYR A 34 3.52 8.81 10.54
N LYS A 35 2.79 9.92 10.67
CA LYS A 35 1.83 10.35 9.63
C LYS A 35 2.56 10.58 8.30
N ASN A 36 3.68 11.31 8.32
CA ASN A 36 4.48 11.57 7.12
C ASN A 36 5.05 10.27 6.53
N GLY A 37 5.47 9.33 7.38
CA GLY A 37 5.93 8.00 6.96
C GLY A 37 4.82 7.18 6.29
N LEU A 38 3.61 7.20 6.84
CA LEU A 38 2.42 6.57 6.25
C LEU A 38 2.15 7.14 4.85
N GLU A 39 2.10 8.46 4.71
CA GLU A 39 1.85 9.13 3.42
C GLU A 39 2.94 8.79 2.39
N LEU A 40 4.21 8.90 2.79
CA LEU A 40 5.33 8.59 1.91
C LEU A 40 5.32 7.13 1.46
N ALA A 41 5.05 6.19 2.36
CA ALA A 41 5.01 4.77 2.02
C ALA A 41 3.85 4.44 1.06
N VAL A 42 2.68 5.06 1.22
CA VAL A 42 1.57 4.94 0.28
C VAL A 42 1.95 5.48 -1.10
N ASP A 43 2.57 6.67 -1.16
CA ASP A 43 3.02 7.24 -2.43
C ASP A 43 4.04 6.34 -3.14
N LYS A 44 4.96 5.72 -2.39
CA LYS A 44 5.94 4.77 -2.96
C LYS A 44 5.30 3.48 -3.43
N GLU A 45 4.30 2.97 -2.72
CA GLU A 45 3.53 1.80 -3.15
C GLU A 45 2.84 2.07 -4.49
N LEU A 46 2.19 3.23 -4.63
CA LEU A 46 1.41 3.61 -5.80
C LEU A 46 2.23 3.76 -7.09
N VAL A 47 3.55 3.95 -7.02
CA VAL A 47 4.44 4.03 -8.21
C VAL A 47 4.32 2.78 -9.09
N ALA A 48 4.09 1.61 -8.49
CA ALA A 48 3.96 0.35 -9.21
C ALA A 48 2.53 0.05 -9.69
N TYR A 49 1.55 0.91 -9.38
CA TYR A 49 0.15 0.68 -9.74
C TYR A 49 -0.18 1.25 -11.10
N LYS A 50 -1.05 0.54 -11.83
CA LYS A 50 -1.55 0.96 -13.14
C LYS A 50 -3.06 0.76 -13.21
N VAL A 51 -3.72 1.60 -13.99
CA VAL A 51 -5.13 1.41 -14.35
C VAL A 51 -5.20 0.36 -15.46
N ASP A 52 -6.01 -0.67 -15.26
CA ASP A 52 -6.25 -1.71 -16.25
C ASP A 52 -7.35 -1.34 -17.27
N SER A 53 -7.63 -2.23 -18.22
CA SER A 53 -8.66 -2.02 -19.25
C SER A 53 -10.09 -1.89 -18.68
N ASN A 54 -10.31 -2.31 -17.44
CA ASN A 54 -11.58 -2.23 -16.72
C ASN A 54 -11.62 -1.02 -15.78
N ASN A 55 -10.70 -0.07 -15.95
CA ASN A 55 -10.56 1.13 -15.12
C ASN A 55 -10.31 0.83 -13.63
N SER A 56 -9.73 -0.33 -13.32
CA SER A 56 -9.36 -0.71 -11.96
C SER A 56 -7.88 -0.43 -11.69
N LEU A 57 -7.57 0.13 -10.52
CA LEU A 57 -6.20 0.39 -10.11
C LEU A 57 -5.57 -0.89 -9.52
N GLN A 58 -4.57 -1.44 -10.20
CA GLN A 58 -3.97 -2.73 -9.88
C GLN A 58 -2.45 -2.62 -9.74
N TYR A 59 -1.85 -3.39 -8.83
CA TYR A 59 -0.39 -3.49 -8.74
C TYR A 59 0.14 -4.16 -10.00
N SER A 60 1.14 -3.57 -10.66
CA SER A 60 1.73 -4.07 -11.89
C SER A 60 3.10 -4.68 -11.62
N GLN A 61 3.19 -6.01 -11.72
CA GLN A 61 4.44 -6.76 -11.66
C GLN A 61 4.91 -7.09 -13.09
N GLY A 62 5.32 -6.07 -13.83
CA GLY A 62 5.79 -6.20 -15.21
C GLY A 62 4.70 -6.71 -16.17
N HIS A 63 4.58 -8.03 -16.30
CA HIS A 63 3.68 -8.74 -17.23
C HIS A 63 2.36 -9.19 -16.59
N ARG A 64 2.17 -9.03 -15.28
CA ARG A 64 0.95 -9.44 -14.57
C ARG A 64 0.44 -8.34 -13.62
N LEU A 65 -0.88 -8.32 -13.43
CA LEU A 65 -1.55 -7.52 -12.40
C LEU A 65 -1.83 -8.39 -11.16
N LEU A 66 -1.59 -7.84 -9.97
CA LEU A 66 -1.77 -8.57 -8.70
C LEU A 66 -2.95 -7.98 -7.90
N PRO A 67 -4.12 -8.64 -7.91
CA PRO A 67 -5.29 -8.19 -7.14
C PRO A 67 -5.31 -8.71 -5.69
N TYR A 68 -4.21 -9.30 -5.21
CA TYR A 68 -4.21 -10.09 -3.97
C TYR A 68 -3.99 -9.26 -2.71
N LEU A 69 -4.46 -9.79 -1.57
CA LEU A 69 -4.28 -9.15 -0.26
C LEU A 69 -2.80 -9.04 0.13
N ALA A 70 -2.06 -10.16 0.02
CA ALA A 70 -0.67 -10.21 0.48
C ALA A 70 0.28 -9.42 -0.42
N THR A 71 0.11 -9.50 -1.74
CA THR A 71 1.12 -9.07 -2.73
C THR A 71 0.62 -8.00 -3.70
N GLY A 72 -0.58 -7.45 -3.49
CA GLY A 72 -1.20 -6.59 -4.49
C GLY A 72 -2.23 -5.59 -3.99
N SER A 73 -3.11 -5.18 -4.89
CA SER A 73 -4.00 -4.03 -4.74
C SER A 73 -5.02 -4.15 -3.61
N ALA A 74 -5.51 -5.36 -3.31
CA ALA A 74 -6.42 -5.55 -2.19
C ALA A 74 -5.76 -5.24 -0.83
N GLY A 75 -4.46 -5.51 -0.69
CA GLY A 75 -3.68 -5.13 0.49
C GLY A 75 -3.61 -3.62 0.70
N LEU A 76 -3.34 -2.89 -0.38
CA LEU A 76 -3.34 -1.43 -0.36
C LEU A 76 -4.73 -0.85 -0.07
N LEU A 77 -5.79 -1.43 -0.64
CA LEU A 77 -7.17 -0.99 -0.35
C LEU A 77 -7.51 -1.13 1.13
N LEU A 78 -7.14 -2.26 1.75
CA LEU A 78 -7.36 -2.48 3.17
C LEU A 78 -6.59 -1.46 4.02
N LEU A 79 -5.32 -1.20 3.67
CA LEU A 79 -4.48 -0.19 4.32
C LEU A 79 -5.14 1.19 4.26
N ILE A 80 -5.56 1.62 3.07
CA ILE A 80 -6.18 2.94 2.86
C ILE A 80 -7.46 3.04 3.68
N ASN A 81 -8.34 2.04 3.60
CA ASN A 81 -9.59 2.06 4.36
C ASN A 81 -9.36 2.13 5.88
N ARG A 82 -8.36 1.40 6.39
CA ARG A 82 -7.97 1.40 7.81
C ARG A 82 -7.41 2.74 8.30
N ASN A 83 -6.82 3.53 7.40
CA ASN A 83 -6.16 4.79 7.72
C ASN A 83 -6.82 6.00 7.05
N LYS A 84 -8.06 5.85 6.57
CA LYS A 84 -8.74 6.86 5.76
C LYS A 84 -8.77 8.22 6.43
N GLU A 85 -9.10 8.29 7.73
CA GLU A 85 -9.21 9.55 8.48
C GLU A 85 -7.87 10.29 8.58
N ILE A 86 -6.76 9.54 8.62
CA ILE A 86 -5.40 10.11 8.67
C ILE A 86 -5.03 10.62 7.27
N LEU A 87 -5.29 9.80 6.23
CA LEU A 87 -4.94 10.10 4.84
C LEU A 87 -5.83 11.18 4.20
N SER A 88 -7.07 11.35 4.67
CA SER A 88 -8.02 12.35 4.16
C SER A 88 -7.87 13.72 4.83
N SER A 89 -7.03 13.84 5.86
CA SER A 89 -6.85 15.08 6.65
C SER A 89 -6.00 16.16 5.96
N LYS A 90 -6.13 16.31 4.64
CA LYS A 90 -5.51 17.42 3.88
C LYS A 90 -6.31 18.70 4.01
#